data_AF-A0A2N2YAW2-F1
#
_entry.id   AF-A0A2N2YAW2-F1
#
_cell.length_a   1.000
_cell.length_b   1.000
_cell.length_c   1.000
_cell.angle_alpha   90.00
_cell.angle_beta   90.00
_cell.angle_gamma   90.00
#
_symmetry.space_group_name_H-M   'P 1'
#
loop_
_entity.id
_entity.type
_entity.pdbx_description
1 polymer ?
#
loop_
_entity_poly.entity_id
_entity_poly.type
_entity_poly.pdbx_seq_one_letter_code
_entity_poly.pdbx_strand_id
1 'polypeptide(L)'
;MKFTFLFIVYTFLGFQNASAKEDPIAVLNEMIAEISQVNLFYQNKKDILLERELQINEELKKPISIEKKVDLLIEKGEVNSTISEISNFQFLEISKIRYLKGIQVIRLLYGKILALDHHFAAVSSLHDINSISNPNSFPEFISAKAEIQNAQDRRHGFDLTSILGNNVYTSVVHTLVSVFTGTGNSKQEKTRQISNIECILDFTLSVHNDLNTIYFETAFLKKQNENIKQDILQLFNDFTQPIKYESGLEDFRKKDDWDELRTGLEAYLDELKDLLKDKTQQDRSRRMRVNLEFPTDRLLQFISQYNTFINQGTNFYEKFYIMLDSYEEKGQCASKTPVEYKRLKEGINITIEKFNTAYKPIEINGNKLKEVLYGLNEYN
;
A
#
# COMPACT_ATOMS: atom_id res chain seq x y z
N MET A 1 37.20 42.75 18.91
CA MET A 1 38.04 41.60 18.46
C MET A 1 37.19 40.81 17.46
N LYS A 2 37.48 40.91 16.17
CA LYS A 2 36.64 40.36 15.09
C LYS A 2 36.79 38.84 15.04
N PHE A 3 35.82 38.09 15.57
CA PHE A 3 35.77 36.64 15.36
C PHE A 3 35.34 36.37 13.92
N THR A 4 36.31 36.00 13.10
CA THR A 4 36.08 35.59 11.72
C THR A 4 35.77 34.09 11.79
N PHE A 5 34.49 33.73 11.86
CA PHE A 5 34.08 32.33 11.85
C PHE A 5 34.22 31.80 10.41
N LEU A 6 35.25 30.97 10.20
CA LEU A 6 35.49 30.29 8.94
C LEU A 6 34.35 29.28 8.73
N PHE A 7 33.43 29.59 7.80
CA PHE A 7 32.38 28.68 7.37
C PHE A 7 33.02 27.50 6.62
N ILE A 8 33.30 26.41 7.34
CA ILE A 8 33.51 25.11 6.69
C ILE A 8 32.11 24.61 6.32
N VAL A 9 31.72 24.85 5.07
CA VAL A 9 30.57 24.21 4.43
C VAL A 9 30.92 22.72 4.30
N TYR A 10 30.57 21.94 5.31
CA TYR A 10 30.40 20.50 5.13
C TYR A 10 29.10 20.34 4.32
N THR A 11 29.23 20.23 3.01
CA THR A 11 28.18 19.62 2.20
C THR A 11 28.00 18.20 2.71
N PHE A 12 26.94 17.96 3.48
CA PHE A 12 26.42 16.62 3.67
C PHE A 12 25.93 16.16 2.30
N LEU A 13 26.83 15.57 1.52
CA LEU A 13 26.45 14.65 0.46
C LEU A 13 25.66 13.55 1.17
N GLY A 14 24.35 13.56 0.97
CA GLY A 14 23.50 12.43 1.31
C GLY A 14 23.99 11.24 0.49
N PHE A 15 24.97 10.52 1.01
CA PHE A 15 25.46 9.29 0.42
C PHE A 15 24.36 8.26 0.57
N GLN A 16 23.60 8.10 -0.51
CA GLN A 16 22.88 6.87 -0.73
C GLN A 16 23.94 5.77 -0.88
N ASN A 17 23.97 4.83 0.07
CA ASN A 17 24.48 3.52 -0.27
C ASN A 17 23.58 3.01 -1.40
N ALA A 18 24.14 2.76 -2.58
CA ALA A 18 23.48 2.22 -3.77
C ALA A 18 22.95 0.77 -3.58
N SER A 19 22.67 0.38 -2.33
CA SER A 19 22.30 -0.96 -1.90
C SER A 19 21.25 -0.95 -0.76
N ALA A 20 20.56 0.17 -0.49
CA ALA A 20 19.36 0.13 0.35
C ALA A 20 18.25 -0.62 -0.41
N LYS A 21 18.35 -1.96 -0.35
CA LYS A 21 17.37 -2.93 -0.86
C LYS A 21 16.01 -2.57 -0.31
N GLU A 22 15.08 -2.21 -1.19
CA GLU A 22 13.61 -2.41 -1.18
C GLU A 22 12.85 -2.57 0.17
N ASP A 23 13.38 -2.07 1.28
CA ASP A 23 12.87 -2.27 2.63
C ASP A 23 12.49 -0.92 3.24
N PRO A 24 11.19 -0.66 3.48
CA PRO A 24 10.74 0.55 4.14
C PRO A 24 11.33 0.74 5.55
N ILE A 25 11.64 -0.32 6.33
CA ILE A 25 12.29 -0.17 7.65
C ILE A 25 13.68 0.43 7.50
N ALA A 26 14.45 -0.03 6.51
CA ALA A 26 15.79 0.48 6.27
C ALA A 26 15.75 1.98 5.97
N VAL A 27 14.83 2.41 5.09
CA VAL A 27 14.61 3.83 4.75
C VAL A 27 14.26 4.65 6.00
N LEU A 28 13.38 4.13 6.87
CA LEU A 28 12.99 4.83 8.10
C LEU A 28 14.11 4.89 9.14
N ASN A 29 14.89 3.82 9.29
CA ASN A 29 16.02 3.80 10.21
C ASN A 29 17.14 4.74 9.74
N GLU A 30 17.41 4.79 8.44
CA GLU A 30 18.33 5.78 7.86
C GLU A 30 17.84 7.20 8.12
N MET A 31 16.55 7.45 7.90
CA MET A 31 15.93 8.75 8.17
C MET A 31 16.07 9.17 9.65
N ILE A 32 15.83 8.25 10.59
CA ILE A 32 16.02 8.49 12.03
C ILE A 32 17.48 8.84 12.31
N ALA A 33 18.42 8.06 11.77
CA ALA A 33 19.85 8.27 12.00
C ALA A 33 20.32 9.63 11.46
N GLU A 34 19.94 9.97 10.22
CA GLU A 34 20.27 11.25 9.59
C GLU A 34 19.68 12.43 10.37
N ILE A 35 18.41 12.35 10.79
CA ILE A 35 17.77 13.41 11.60
C ILE A 35 18.46 13.56 12.96
N SER A 36 18.79 12.45 13.63
CA SER A 36 19.50 12.48 14.92
C SER A 36 20.89 13.12 14.80
N GLN A 37 21.61 12.85 13.71
CA GLN A 37 22.90 13.48 13.44
C GLN A 37 22.77 14.99 13.24
N VAL A 38 21.80 15.43 12.43
CA VAL A 38 21.51 16.85 12.22
C VAL A 38 21.13 17.52 13.54
N ASN A 39 20.24 16.90 14.32
CA ASN A 39 19.86 17.41 15.63
C ASN A 39 21.07 17.58 16.55
N LEU A 40 21.91 16.56 16.69
CA LEU A 40 23.09 16.63 17.55
C LEU A 40 24.04 17.75 17.09
N PHE A 41 24.28 17.88 15.79
CA PHE A 41 25.12 18.93 15.23
C PHE A 41 24.62 20.35 15.55
N TYR A 42 23.32 20.61 15.35
CA TYR A 42 22.75 21.92 15.60
C TYR A 42 22.56 22.19 17.10
N GLN A 43 22.26 21.18 17.93
CA GLN A 43 22.17 21.35 19.38
C GLN A 43 23.52 21.74 19.97
N ASN A 44 24.62 21.07 19.59
CA ASN A 44 25.96 21.45 20.05
C ASN A 44 26.30 22.92 19.76
N LYS A 45 25.85 23.45 18.61
CA LYS A 45 26.03 24.87 18.28
C LYS A 45 25.16 25.80 19.13
N LYS A 46 23.92 25.39 19.42
CA LYS A 46 23.01 26.15 20.28
C LYS A 46 23.50 26.18 21.72
N ASP A 47 24.01 25.07 22.25
CA ASP A 47 24.48 24.96 23.63
C ASP A 47 25.57 25.99 23.95
N ILE A 48 26.52 26.21 23.03
CA ILE A 48 27.56 27.24 23.16
C ILE A 48 26.96 28.65 23.27
N LEU A 49 25.92 28.93 22.47
CA LEU A 49 25.25 30.24 22.46
C LEU A 49 24.35 30.43 23.69
N LEU A 50 23.68 29.38 24.13
CA LEU A 50 22.87 29.37 25.34
C LEU A 50 23.73 29.57 26.59
N GLU A 51 24.90 28.95 26.65
CA GLU A 51 25.88 29.19 27.72
C GLU A 51 26.33 30.66 27.72
N ARG A 52 26.60 31.23 26.54
CA ARG A 52 26.94 32.66 26.44
C ARG A 52 25.79 33.55 26.88
N GLU A 53 24.54 33.22 26.51
CA GLU A 53 23.36 33.96 26.95
C GLU A 53 23.23 33.95 28.47
N LEU A 54 23.45 32.79 29.12
CA LEU A 54 23.45 32.66 30.57
C LEU A 54 24.54 33.53 31.22
N GLN A 55 25.75 33.54 30.67
CA GLN A 55 26.83 34.41 31.15
C GLN A 55 26.45 35.89 31.04
N ILE A 56 25.91 36.32 29.89
CA ILE A 56 25.45 37.70 29.69
C ILE A 56 24.37 38.06 30.72
N ASN A 57 23.42 37.17 30.96
CA ASN A 57 22.36 37.38 31.96
C ASN A 57 22.93 37.54 33.38
N GLU A 58 23.95 36.77 33.76
CA GLU A 58 24.64 36.93 35.05
C GLU A 58 25.46 38.22 35.13
N GLU A 59 26.10 38.64 34.03
CA GLU A 59 26.83 39.92 33.99
C GLU A 59 25.89 41.13 34.10
N LEU A 60 24.72 41.08 33.47
CA LEU A 60 23.70 42.15 33.52
C LEU A 60 23.13 42.38 34.93
N LYS A 61 23.14 41.37 35.81
CA LYS A 61 22.71 41.48 37.22
C LYS A 61 23.70 42.24 38.09
N LYS A 62 24.97 42.37 37.67
CA LYS A 62 26.02 43.03 38.46
C LYS A 62 25.89 44.57 38.38
N PRO A 63 26.39 45.31 39.39
CA PRO A 63 26.45 46.76 39.33
C PRO A 63 27.56 47.21 38.37
N ILE A 64 27.25 47.25 37.07
CA ILE A 64 28.14 47.69 35.98
C ILE A 64 27.64 49.02 35.37
N SER A 65 28.52 49.70 34.62
CA SER A 65 28.20 50.98 33.94
C SER A 65 27.07 50.81 32.91
N ILE A 66 26.37 51.91 32.63
CA ILE A 66 25.26 51.92 31.68
C ILE A 66 25.75 51.53 30.29
N GLU A 67 26.90 52.04 29.85
CA GLU A 67 27.51 51.72 28.56
C GLU A 67 27.73 50.21 28.44
N LYS A 68 28.31 49.58 29.46
CA LYS A 68 28.57 48.13 29.46
C LYS A 68 27.27 47.32 29.50
N LYS A 69 26.22 47.81 30.15
CA LYS A 69 24.89 47.17 30.09
C LYS A 69 24.30 47.22 28.69
N VAL A 70 24.42 48.35 28.00
CA VAL A 70 23.94 48.50 26.61
C VAL A 70 24.69 47.54 25.69
N ASP A 71 26.01 47.46 25.80
CA ASP A 71 26.83 46.52 25.01
C ASP A 71 26.40 45.07 25.22
N LEU A 72 26.19 44.64 26.48
CA LEU A 72 25.72 43.30 26.81
C LEU A 72 24.30 43.01 26.29
N LEU A 73 23.41 44.02 26.26
CA LEU A 73 22.07 43.86 25.70
C LEU A 73 22.11 43.73 24.17
N ILE A 74 23.00 44.44 23.49
CA ILE A 74 23.23 44.30 22.06
C ILE A 74 23.76 42.89 21.76
N GLU A 75 24.79 42.45 22.50
CA GLU A 75 25.34 41.11 22.36
C GLU A 75 24.27 40.02 22.60
N LYS A 76 23.43 40.18 23.63
CA LYS A 76 22.29 39.29 23.86
C LYS A 76 21.33 39.25 22.67
N GLY A 77 21.06 40.41 22.06
CA GLY A 77 20.24 40.50 20.85
C GLY A 77 20.84 39.72 19.68
N GLU A 78 22.16 39.83 19.46
CA GLU A 78 22.90 39.09 18.43
C GLU A 78 22.89 37.58 18.68
N VAL A 79 23.13 37.15 19.94
CA VAL A 79 23.07 35.75 20.35
C VAL A 79 21.68 35.17 20.06
N ASN A 80 20.62 35.87 20.45
CA ASN A 80 19.24 35.43 20.22
C ASN A 80 18.88 35.36 18.72
N SER A 81 19.36 36.31 17.92
CA SER A 81 19.19 36.27 16.45
C SER A 81 19.89 35.03 15.88
N THR A 82 21.11 34.77 16.32
CA THR A 82 21.91 33.62 15.86
C THR A 82 21.26 32.28 16.24
N ILE A 83 20.72 32.15 17.46
CA ILE A 83 19.97 30.95 17.88
C ILE A 83 18.74 30.73 16.99
N SER A 84 18.03 31.81 16.63
CA SER A 84 16.88 31.74 15.74
C SER A 84 17.28 31.28 14.33
N GLU A 85 18.37 31.84 13.77
CA GLU A 85 18.91 31.43 12.47
C GLU A 85 19.34 29.96 12.45
N ILE A 86 20.08 29.51 13.47
CA ILE A 86 20.50 28.12 13.63
C ILE A 86 19.28 27.18 13.69
N SER A 87 18.21 27.60 14.37
CA SER A 87 16.96 26.83 14.42
C SER A 87 16.26 26.72 13.07
N ASN A 88 16.28 27.80 12.28
CA ASN A 88 15.75 27.80 10.92
C ASN A 88 16.56 26.90 10.00
N PHE A 89 17.89 26.91 10.07
CA PHE A 89 18.73 26.02 9.27
C PHE A 89 18.56 24.55 9.66
N GLN A 90 18.49 24.25 10.96
CA GLN A 90 18.18 22.90 11.45
C GLN A 90 16.86 22.39 10.87
N PHE A 91 15.83 23.23 10.88
CA PHE A 91 14.53 22.89 10.29
C PHE A 91 14.67 22.51 8.81
N LEU A 92 15.35 23.33 8.01
CA LEU A 92 15.49 23.08 6.57
C LEU A 92 16.23 21.78 6.24
N GLU A 93 17.31 21.47 6.97
CA GLU A 93 18.04 20.22 6.79
C GLU A 93 17.18 19.00 7.14
N ILE A 94 16.42 19.07 8.24
CA ILE A 94 15.48 18.01 8.61
C ILE A 94 14.37 17.87 7.57
N SER A 95 13.82 18.98 7.08
CA SER A 95 12.78 18.96 6.05
C SER A 95 13.31 18.40 4.73
N LYS A 96 14.57 18.67 4.35
CA LYS A 96 15.24 18.05 3.20
C LYS A 96 15.24 16.52 3.31
N ILE A 97 15.68 16.02 4.46
CA ILE A 97 15.72 14.57 4.74
C ILE A 97 14.32 13.96 4.65
N ARG A 98 13.35 14.55 5.36
CA ARG A 98 11.94 14.11 5.36
C ARG A 98 11.36 14.04 3.95
N TYR A 99 11.60 15.07 3.15
CA TYR A 99 11.10 15.16 1.79
C TYR A 99 11.67 14.04 0.91
N LEU A 100 12.99 13.87 0.89
CA LEU A 100 13.65 12.85 0.06
C LEU A 100 13.25 11.44 0.47
N LYS A 101 13.25 11.15 1.79
CA LYS A 101 12.83 9.84 2.30
C LYS A 101 11.34 9.59 2.07
N GLY A 102 10.50 10.64 2.13
CA GLY A 102 9.08 10.56 1.75
C GLY A 102 8.87 10.09 0.31
N ILE A 103 9.61 10.67 -0.65
CA ILE A 103 9.59 10.22 -2.05
C ILE A 103 10.09 8.77 -2.19
N GLN A 104 11.11 8.36 -1.43
CA GLN A 104 11.56 6.96 -1.40
C GLN A 104 10.45 6.01 -0.94
N VAL A 105 9.71 6.37 0.11
CA VAL A 105 8.56 5.59 0.60
C VAL A 105 7.47 5.52 -0.47
N ILE A 106 7.14 6.63 -1.15
CA ILE A 106 6.17 6.64 -2.26
C ILE A 106 6.61 5.66 -3.37
N ARG A 107 7.88 5.68 -3.77
CA ARG A 107 8.42 4.74 -4.77
C ARG A 107 8.28 3.28 -4.34
N LEU A 108 8.57 2.96 -3.07
CA LEU A 108 8.43 1.60 -2.54
C LEU A 108 6.98 1.12 -2.53
N LEU A 109 6.06 1.95 -2.04
CA LEU A 109 4.62 1.66 -2.03
C LEU A 109 4.08 1.44 -3.44
N TYR A 110 4.51 2.26 -4.40
CA TYR A 110 4.14 2.09 -5.80
C TYR A 110 4.64 0.75 -6.37
N GLY A 111 5.83 0.30 -5.96
CA GLY A 111 6.32 -1.05 -6.27
C GLY A 111 5.39 -2.16 -5.78
N LYS A 112 4.90 -2.06 -4.53
CA LYS A 112 3.94 -3.03 -3.97
C LYS A 112 2.59 -3.00 -4.69
N ILE A 113 2.09 -1.82 -5.07
CA ILE A 113 0.83 -1.65 -5.83
C ILE A 113 0.94 -2.31 -7.21
N LEU A 114 2.10 -2.20 -7.88
CA LEU A 114 2.32 -2.88 -9.16
C LEU A 114 2.42 -4.40 -9.00
N ALA A 115 3.00 -4.90 -7.90
CA ALA A 115 2.97 -6.33 -7.60
C ALA A 115 1.52 -6.83 -7.40
N LEU A 116 0.65 -6.03 -6.76
CA LEU A 116 -0.78 -6.32 -6.64
C LEU A 116 -1.50 -6.28 -7.99
N ASP A 117 -1.15 -5.35 -8.87
CA ASP A 117 -1.72 -5.28 -10.23
C ASP A 117 -1.40 -6.58 -11.01
N HIS A 118 -0.14 -7.04 -10.97
CA HIS A 118 0.26 -8.33 -11.52
C HIS A 118 -0.48 -9.52 -10.86
N HIS A 119 -0.68 -9.48 -9.54
CA HIS A 119 -1.46 -10.48 -8.82
C HIS A 119 -2.89 -10.56 -9.35
N PHE A 120 -3.60 -9.44 -9.44
CA PHE A 120 -4.98 -9.39 -9.92
C PHE A 120 -5.12 -9.67 -11.43
N ALA A 121 -4.07 -9.48 -12.22
CA ALA A 121 -4.03 -9.90 -13.61
C ALA A 121 -3.92 -11.42 -13.78
N ALA A 122 -3.34 -12.12 -12.80
CA ALA A 122 -3.15 -13.57 -12.80
C ALA A 122 -4.32 -14.36 -12.17
N VAL A 123 -5.29 -13.70 -11.53
CA VAL A 123 -6.47 -14.36 -10.95
C VAL A 123 -7.35 -14.96 -12.05
N SER A 124 -7.87 -16.16 -11.78
CA SER A 124 -8.77 -16.93 -12.65
C SER A 124 -9.92 -16.09 -13.22
N SER A 125 -10.18 -16.28 -14.51
CA SER A 125 -11.29 -15.63 -15.21
C SER A 125 -12.64 -16.24 -14.84
N LEU A 126 -13.73 -15.54 -15.17
CA LEU A 126 -15.09 -16.07 -15.03
C LEU A 126 -15.28 -17.40 -15.78
N HIS A 127 -14.56 -17.59 -16.89
CA HIS A 127 -14.59 -18.84 -17.65
C HIS A 127 -13.97 -20.00 -16.87
N ASP A 128 -12.81 -19.77 -16.26
CA ASP A 128 -12.13 -20.76 -15.43
C ASP A 128 -13.00 -21.14 -14.22
N ILE A 129 -13.63 -20.17 -13.59
CA ILE A 129 -14.57 -20.37 -12.48
C ILE A 129 -15.79 -21.20 -12.91
N ASN A 130 -16.38 -20.87 -14.06
CA ASN A 130 -17.50 -21.64 -14.60
C ASN A 130 -17.11 -23.09 -14.91
N SER A 131 -15.87 -23.35 -15.33
CA SER A 131 -15.38 -24.70 -15.63
C SER A 131 -15.23 -25.57 -14.38
N ILE A 132 -14.84 -24.98 -13.24
CA ILE A 132 -14.64 -25.69 -11.96
C ILE A 132 -15.98 -26.18 -11.40
N SER A 133 -17.02 -25.37 -11.54
CA SER A 133 -18.38 -25.73 -11.10
C SER A 133 -19.22 -26.43 -12.17
N ASN A 134 -18.69 -26.70 -13.38
CA ASN A 134 -19.51 -27.30 -14.45
C ASN A 134 -19.76 -28.80 -14.17
N PRO A 135 -21.03 -29.28 -14.15
CA PRO A 135 -21.31 -30.71 -13.97
C PRO A 135 -20.64 -31.58 -15.04
N ASN A 136 -20.46 -31.05 -16.25
CA ASN A 136 -19.83 -31.76 -17.36
C ASN A 136 -18.30 -31.90 -17.20
N SER A 137 -17.71 -31.35 -16.14
CA SER A 137 -16.31 -31.61 -15.76
C SER A 137 -16.14 -32.92 -14.98
N PHE A 138 -17.25 -33.58 -14.59
CA PHE A 138 -17.24 -34.83 -13.83
C PHE A 138 -17.54 -36.03 -14.74
N PRO A 139 -16.61 -37.01 -14.87
CA PRO A 139 -16.82 -38.21 -15.68
C PRO A 139 -18.05 -39.02 -15.28
N GLU A 140 -18.37 -39.08 -13.99
CA GLU A 140 -19.55 -39.76 -13.46
C GLU A 140 -20.85 -39.06 -13.89
N PHE A 141 -20.85 -37.73 -13.95
CA PHE A 141 -22.00 -36.97 -14.43
C PHE A 141 -22.19 -37.15 -15.93
N ILE A 142 -21.11 -37.14 -16.73
CA ILE A 142 -21.18 -37.43 -18.17
C ILE A 142 -21.73 -38.85 -18.41
N SER A 143 -21.25 -39.83 -17.64
CA SER A 143 -21.67 -41.22 -17.77
C SER A 143 -23.16 -41.38 -17.42
N ALA A 144 -23.60 -40.81 -16.29
CA ALA A 144 -25.00 -40.82 -15.89
C ALA A 144 -25.90 -40.08 -16.89
N LYS A 145 -25.44 -38.94 -17.42
CA LYS A 145 -26.15 -38.18 -18.46
C LYS A 145 -26.34 -39.02 -19.73
N ALA A 146 -25.31 -39.75 -20.16
CA ALA A 146 -25.38 -40.62 -21.33
C ALA A 146 -26.34 -41.81 -21.10
N GLU A 147 -26.34 -42.41 -19.91
CA GLU A 147 -27.29 -43.47 -19.53
C GLU A 147 -28.74 -42.97 -19.54
N ILE A 148 -28.99 -41.77 -19.01
CA ILE A 148 -30.31 -41.13 -18.98
C ILE A 148 -30.78 -40.78 -20.40
N GLN A 149 -29.88 -40.28 -21.27
CA GLN A 149 -30.18 -39.97 -22.67
C GLN A 149 -30.48 -41.23 -23.49
N ASN A 150 -29.75 -42.31 -23.25
CA ASN A 150 -29.97 -43.59 -23.93
C ASN A 150 -31.26 -44.30 -23.49
N ALA A 151 -31.75 -44.01 -22.28
CA ALA A 151 -33.01 -44.53 -21.73
C ALA A 151 -34.26 -43.72 -22.15
N GLN A 152 -34.09 -42.56 -22.81
CA GLN A 152 -35.20 -41.79 -23.40
C GLN A 152 -35.59 -42.39 -24.75
N ASP A 153 -36.85 -42.80 -24.89
CA ASP A 153 -37.41 -43.16 -26.20
C ASP A 153 -37.33 -41.96 -27.14
N ARG A 154 -36.72 -42.15 -28.33
CA ARG A 154 -36.52 -41.15 -29.39
C ARG A 154 -37.79 -40.45 -29.92
N ARG A 155 -38.96 -40.67 -29.31
CA ARG A 155 -40.25 -40.26 -29.84
C ARG A 155 -40.79 -38.96 -29.28
N HIS A 156 -40.38 -38.47 -28.10
CA HIS A 156 -40.89 -37.21 -27.52
C HIS A 156 -39.78 -36.37 -26.85
N GLY A 157 -39.53 -35.16 -27.36
CA GLY A 157 -38.93 -34.06 -26.57
C GLY A 157 -37.71 -33.38 -27.20
N PHE A 158 -37.70 -32.05 -27.14
CA PHE A 158 -36.71 -31.12 -27.72
C PHE A 158 -35.24 -31.48 -27.44
N ASP A 159 -34.43 -31.51 -28.51
CA ASP A 159 -32.97 -31.55 -28.45
C ASP A 159 -32.42 -30.15 -28.13
N LEU A 160 -32.28 -29.85 -26.84
CA LEU A 160 -31.65 -28.62 -26.36
C LEU A 160 -30.15 -28.79 -26.07
N THR A 161 -29.57 -29.95 -26.44
CA THR A 161 -28.22 -30.38 -26.06
C THR A 161 -27.13 -29.47 -26.64
N SER A 162 -27.39 -28.86 -27.81
CA SER A 162 -26.46 -27.96 -28.49
C SER A 162 -26.41 -26.53 -27.93
N ILE A 163 -27.44 -26.10 -27.18
CA ILE A 163 -27.55 -24.73 -26.64
C ILE A 163 -27.29 -24.69 -25.12
N LEU A 164 -27.49 -25.80 -24.42
CA LEU A 164 -27.54 -25.83 -22.94
C LEU A 164 -26.36 -26.52 -22.23
N GLY A 165 -25.39 -27.08 -22.98
CA GLY A 165 -24.29 -27.86 -22.40
C GLY A 165 -23.23 -27.05 -21.63
N ASN A 166 -23.19 -25.72 -21.81
CA ASN A 166 -22.13 -24.88 -21.21
C ASN A 166 -22.56 -24.15 -19.93
N ASN A 167 -23.86 -24.16 -19.59
CA ASN A 167 -24.36 -23.49 -18.39
C ASN A 167 -24.68 -24.53 -17.30
N VAL A 168 -24.23 -24.21 -16.08
CA VAL A 168 -24.35 -25.04 -14.88
C VAL A 168 -25.81 -25.37 -14.58
N TYR A 169 -26.67 -24.36 -14.50
CA TYR A 169 -28.08 -24.52 -14.17
C TYR A 169 -28.84 -25.30 -15.24
N THR A 170 -28.54 -25.06 -16.51
CA THR A 170 -29.22 -25.75 -17.61
C THR A 170 -28.82 -27.22 -17.70
N SER A 171 -27.55 -27.54 -17.41
CA SER A 171 -27.08 -28.92 -17.34
C SER A 171 -27.75 -29.69 -16.20
N VAL A 172 -27.91 -29.05 -15.03
CA VAL A 172 -28.62 -29.61 -13.87
C VAL A 172 -30.11 -29.83 -14.18
N VAL A 173 -30.80 -28.80 -14.69
CA VAL A 173 -32.22 -28.85 -15.02
C VAL A 173 -32.50 -29.90 -16.10
N HIS A 174 -31.68 -29.96 -17.15
CA HIS A 174 -31.81 -30.96 -18.21
C HIS A 174 -31.71 -32.39 -17.66
N THR A 175 -30.71 -32.67 -16.82
CA THR A 175 -30.54 -33.99 -16.22
C THR A 175 -31.73 -34.37 -15.35
N LEU A 176 -32.24 -33.47 -14.51
CA LEU A 176 -33.44 -33.71 -13.70
C LEU A 176 -34.68 -33.97 -14.58
N VAL A 177 -34.95 -33.11 -15.56
CA VAL A 177 -36.09 -33.26 -16.47
C VAL A 177 -36.02 -34.59 -17.24
N SER A 178 -34.83 -34.98 -17.68
CA SER A 178 -34.64 -36.23 -18.43
C SER A 178 -34.90 -37.48 -17.58
N VAL A 179 -34.51 -37.47 -16.30
CA VAL A 179 -34.81 -38.58 -15.36
C VAL A 179 -36.31 -38.71 -15.09
N PHE A 180 -37.02 -37.59 -14.92
CA PHE A 180 -38.45 -37.61 -14.62
C PHE A 180 -39.31 -37.96 -15.84
N THR A 181 -38.94 -37.47 -17.02
CA THR A 181 -39.69 -37.66 -18.28
C THR A 181 -39.42 -38.99 -18.98
N GLY A 182 -38.32 -39.69 -18.66
CA GLY A 182 -38.03 -41.02 -19.21
C GLY A 182 -39.10 -42.06 -18.83
N THR A 183 -39.80 -42.59 -19.83
CA THR A 183 -40.91 -43.54 -19.68
C THR A 183 -40.48 -45.00 -19.48
N GLY A 184 -39.18 -45.31 -19.66
CA GLY A 184 -38.65 -46.67 -19.61
C GLY A 184 -38.13 -47.17 -18.25
N ASN A 185 -37.94 -46.28 -17.25
CA ASN A 185 -37.26 -46.62 -16.00
C ASN A 185 -38.24 -46.84 -14.84
N SER A 186 -38.05 -47.91 -14.06
CA SER A 186 -38.81 -48.15 -12.83
C SER A 186 -38.56 -47.06 -11.78
N LYS A 187 -39.49 -46.86 -10.84
CA LYS A 187 -39.34 -45.88 -9.74
C LYS A 187 -38.04 -46.09 -8.94
N GLN A 188 -37.63 -47.35 -8.75
CA GLN A 188 -36.37 -47.69 -8.07
C GLN A 188 -35.13 -47.30 -8.89
N GLU A 189 -35.18 -47.45 -10.21
CA GLU A 189 -34.05 -47.14 -11.09
C GLU A 189 -33.82 -45.62 -11.19
N LYS A 190 -34.92 -44.84 -11.26
CA LYS A 190 -34.86 -43.37 -11.20
C LYS A 190 -34.23 -42.87 -9.89
N THR A 191 -34.57 -43.48 -8.75
CA THR A 191 -33.99 -43.11 -7.45
C THR A 191 -32.50 -43.44 -7.36
N ARG A 192 -32.05 -44.57 -7.93
CA ARG A 192 -30.62 -44.93 -7.98
C ARG A 192 -29.81 -43.98 -8.86
N GLN A 193 -30.33 -43.64 -10.04
CA GLN A 193 -29.67 -42.72 -10.95
C GLN A 193 -29.50 -41.32 -10.34
N ILE A 194 -30.52 -40.81 -9.65
CA ILE A 194 -30.43 -39.53 -8.92
C ILE A 194 -29.42 -39.61 -7.78
N SER A 195 -29.49 -40.66 -6.96
CA SER A 195 -28.59 -40.82 -5.80
C SER A 195 -27.11 -40.87 -6.20
N ASN A 196 -26.79 -41.41 -7.38
CA ASN A 196 -25.41 -41.47 -7.89
C ASN A 196 -24.83 -40.09 -8.30
N ILE A 197 -25.67 -39.12 -8.66
CA ILE A 197 -25.26 -37.79 -9.12
C ILE A 197 -25.66 -36.65 -8.18
N GLU A 198 -26.49 -36.93 -7.17
CA GLU A 198 -27.00 -35.97 -6.17
C GLU A 198 -25.86 -35.14 -5.57
N CYS A 199 -24.79 -35.80 -5.15
CA CYS A 199 -23.63 -35.14 -4.57
C CYS A 199 -22.86 -34.24 -5.57
N ILE A 200 -22.85 -34.58 -6.87
CA ILE A 200 -22.25 -33.74 -7.92
C ILE A 200 -23.15 -32.53 -8.20
N LEU A 201 -24.47 -32.72 -8.22
CA LEU A 201 -25.45 -31.65 -8.40
C LEU A 201 -25.40 -30.64 -7.25
N ASP A 202 -25.35 -31.12 -6.01
CA ASP A 202 -25.22 -30.30 -4.81
C ASP A 202 -23.89 -29.54 -4.77
N PHE A 203 -22.79 -30.22 -5.07
CA PHE A 203 -21.48 -29.57 -5.22
C PHE A 203 -21.56 -28.46 -6.26
N THR A 204 -22.05 -28.79 -7.45
CA THR A 204 -22.10 -27.86 -8.58
C THR A 204 -22.90 -26.60 -8.25
N LEU A 205 -24.12 -26.74 -7.74
CA LEU A 205 -24.99 -25.59 -7.47
C LEU A 205 -24.42 -24.70 -6.35
N SER A 206 -23.89 -25.31 -5.29
CA SER A 206 -23.36 -24.61 -4.13
C SER A 206 -22.02 -23.93 -4.46
N VAL A 207 -21.09 -24.66 -5.08
CA VAL A 207 -19.78 -24.14 -5.48
C VAL A 207 -19.90 -23.07 -6.56
N HIS A 208 -20.85 -23.21 -7.51
CA HIS A 208 -21.05 -22.18 -8.53
C HIS A 208 -21.40 -20.81 -7.92
N ASN A 209 -22.25 -20.79 -6.90
CA ASN A 209 -22.62 -19.55 -6.22
C ASN A 209 -21.43 -18.92 -5.46
N ASP A 210 -20.66 -19.75 -4.75
CA ASP A 210 -19.50 -19.28 -3.98
C ASP A 210 -18.37 -18.82 -4.90
N LEU A 211 -18.09 -19.55 -5.99
CA LEU A 211 -17.08 -19.12 -6.96
C LEU A 211 -17.46 -17.83 -7.69
N ASN A 212 -18.76 -17.63 -8.00
CA ASN A 212 -19.23 -16.34 -8.52
C ASN A 212 -19.01 -15.22 -7.51
N THR A 213 -19.25 -15.49 -6.22
CA THR A 213 -18.98 -14.51 -5.15
C THR A 213 -17.50 -14.17 -5.08
N ILE A 214 -16.61 -15.19 -5.10
CA ILE A 214 -15.15 -15.01 -5.15
C ILE A 214 -14.73 -14.18 -6.37
N TYR A 215 -15.31 -14.45 -7.54
CA TYR A 215 -15.04 -13.69 -8.77
C TYR A 215 -15.36 -12.20 -8.61
N PHE A 216 -16.60 -11.88 -8.21
CA PHE A 216 -17.04 -10.49 -8.12
C PHE A 216 -16.32 -9.72 -7.01
N GLU A 217 -16.06 -10.37 -5.87
CA GLU A 217 -15.29 -9.75 -4.78
C GLU A 217 -13.82 -9.54 -5.18
N THR A 218 -13.23 -10.45 -5.97
CA THR A 218 -11.87 -10.23 -6.50
C THR A 218 -11.82 -9.13 -7.56
N ALA A 219 -12.84 -9.04 -8.42
CA ALA A 219 -12.98 -7.93 -9.37
C ALA A 219 -13.13 -6.58 -8.66
N PHE A 220 -13.84 -6.55 -7.53
CA PHE A 220 -13.94 -5.38 -6.67
C PHE A 220 -12.58 -4.98 -6.08
N LEU A 221 -11.82 -5.93 -5.54
CA LEU A 221 -10.45 -5.68 -5.05
C LEU A 221 -9.52 -5.16 -6.15
N LYS A 222 -9.61 -5.72 -7.36
CA LYS A 222 -8.85 -5.23 -8.53
C LYS A 222 -9.18 -3.77 -8.82
N LYS A 223 -10.47 -3.39 -8.80
CA LYS A 223 -10.88 -2.00 -9.03
C LYS A 223 -10.39 -1.06 -7.92
N GLN A 224 -10.38 -1.50 -6.67
CA GLN A 224 -9.81 -0.72 -5.56
C GLN A 224 -8.29 -0.53 -5.71
N ASN A 225 -7.56 -1.56 -6.14
CA ASN A 225 -6.13 -1.45 -6.42
C ASN A 225 -5.84 -0.38 -7.49
N GLU A 226 -6.65 -0.32 -8.55
CA GLU A 226 -6.53 0.74 -9.57
C GLU A 226 -6.76 2.13 -8.99
N ASN A 227 -7.72 2.29 -8.08
CA ASN A 227 -7.94 3.59 -7.42
C ASN A 227 -6.73 4.00 -6.57
N ILE A 228 -6.19 3.07 -5.77
CA ILE A 228 -4.99 3.31 -4.95
C ILE A 228 -3.77 3.63 -5.81
N LYS A 229 -3.66 3.00 -6.98
CA LYS A 229 -2.64 3.30 -7.98
C LYS A 229 -2.78 4.74 -8.49
N GLN A 230 -3.99 5.22 -8.77
CA GLN A 230 -4.19 6.62 -9.16
C GLN A 230 -3.88 7.58 -7.99
N ASP A 231 -4.29 7.24 -6.78
CA ASP A 231 -4.07 8.07 -5.59
C ASP A 231 -2.58 8.26 -5.29
N ILE A 232 -1.75 7.22 -5.46
CA ILE A 232 -0.29 7.35 -5.25
C ILE A 232 0.41 8.14 -6.36
N LEU A 233 -0.07 8.04 -7.60
CA LEU A 233 0.44 8.86 -8.71
C LEU A 233 0.13 10.33 -8.46
N GLN A 234 -1.09 10.64 -8.02
CA GLN A 234 -1.47 12.00 -7.65
C GLN A 234 -0.69 12.49 -6.43
N LEU A 235 -0.52 11.66 -5.40
CA LEU A 235 0.28 12.00 -4.22
C LEU A 235 1.70 12.40 -4.62
N PHE A 236 2.35 11.66 -5.52
CA PHE A 236 3.69 12.00 -5.99
C PHE A 236 3.72 13.36 -6.70
N ASN A 237 2.75 13.65 -7.56
CA ASN A 237 2.65 14.93 -8.25
C ASN A 237 2.45 16.09 -7.25
N ASP A 238 1.58 15.91 -6.25
CA ASP A 238 1.38 16.89 -5.19
C ASP A 238 2.64 17.09 -4.34
N PHE A 239 3.40 16.02 -4.11
CA PHE A 239 4.66 16.06 -3.37
C PHE A 239 5.74 16.84 -4.10
N THR A 240 5.79 16.72 -5.42
CA THR A 240 6.81 17.29 -6.30
C THR A 240 6.46 18.65 -6.87
N GLN A 241 5.19 19.06 -6.80
CA GLN A 241 4.72 20.36 -7.25
C GLN A 241 5.49 21.56 -6.63
N PRO A 242 5.80 21.62 -5.32
CA PRO A 242 6.49 22.77 -4.73
C PRO A 242 7.88 23.02 -5.34
N ILE A 243 8.58 21.94 -5.70
CA ILE A 243 9.92 21.99 -6.29
C ILE A 243 9.89 22.05 -7.83
N LYS A 244 8.69 22.13 -8.44
CA LYS A 244 8.47 22.23 -9.89
C LYS A 244 9.06 21.07 -10.68
N TYR A 245 9.07 19.87 -10.10
CA TYR A 245 9.48 18.67 -10.82
C TYR A 245 8.30 18.18 -11.68
N GLU A 246 8.52 17.99 -12.98
CA GLU A 246 7.45 17.82 -13.98
C GLU A 246 7.14 16.37 -14.33
N SER A 247 8.10 15.46 -14.18
CA SER A 247 7.93 14.06 -14.56
C SER A 247 7.02 13.32 -13.58
N GLY A 248 6.18 12.42 -14.06
CA GLY A 248 5.34 11.58 -13.20
C GLY A 248 6.11 10.44 -12.52
N LEU A 249 5.50 9.82 -11.51
CA LEU A 249 6.12 8.73 -10.73
C LEU A 249 6.58 7.54 -11.59
N GLU A 250 5.83 7.22 -12.65
CA GLU A 250 6.18 6.12 -13.56
C GLU A 250 7.50 6.37 -14.28
N ASP A 251 7.68 7.59 -14.79
CA ASP A 251 8.89 7.99 -15.51
C ASP A 251 10.06 8.20 -14.55
N PHE A 252 9.79 8.80 -13.38
CA PHE A 252 10.76 8.91 -12.29
C PHE A 252 11.34 7.54 -11.93
N ARG A 253 10.50 6.50 -11.80
CA ARG A 253 10.96 5.15 -11.50
C ARG A 253 11.78 4.54 -12.64
N LYS A 254 11.40 4.76 -13.90
CA LYS A 254 12.09 4.20 -15.08
C LYS A 254 13.46 4.83 -15.31
N LYS A 255 13.56 6.15 -15.08
CA LYS A 255 14.78 6.94 -15.32
C LYS A 255 15.69 7.05 -14.09
N ASP A 256 15.17 6.70 -12.90
CA ASP A 256 15.85 6.88 -11.61
C ASP A 256 16.32 8.33 -11.38
N ASP A 257 15.42 9.28 -11.65
CA ASP A 257 15.71 10.72 -11.82
C ASP A 257 15.88 11.47 -10.49
N TRP A 258 16.71 10.93 -9.59
CA TRP A 258 16.97 11.53 -8.29
C TRP A 258 17.71 12.86 -8.38
N ASP A 259 18.52 13.04 -9.41
CA ASP A 259 19.39 14.21 -9.54
C ASP A 259 18.58 15.46 -9.90
N GLU A 260 17.60 15.37 -10.80
CA GLU A 260 16.69 16.48 -11.09
C GLU A 260 15.85 16.84 -9.85
N LEU A 261 15.33 15.83 -9.15
CA LEU A 261 14.55 16.03 -7.93
C LEU A 261 15.36 16.69 -6.80
N ARG A 262 16.62 16.26 -6.60
CA ARG A 262 17.53 16.89 -5.63
C ARG A 262 17.86 18.33 -6.02
N THR A 263 18.12 18.58 -7.30
CA THR A 263 18.43 19.92 -7.80
C THR A 263 17.26 20.87 -7.58
N GLY A 264 16.02 20.45 -7.89
CA GLY A 264 14.81 21.24 -7.65
C GLY A 264 14.58 21.52 -6.16
N LEU A 265 14.80 20.52 -5.30
CA LEU A 265 14.69 20.68 -3.85
C LEU A 265 15.76 21.63 -3.30
N GLU A 266 17.00 21.53 -3.76
CA GLU A 266 18.09 22.42 -3.32
C GLU A 266 17.83 23.87 -3.72
N ALA A 267 17.40 24.11 -4.97
CA ALA A 267 16.99 25.43 -5.43
C ALA A 267 15.84 26.01 -4.58
N TYR A 268 14.85 25.19 -4.23
CA TYR A 268 13.73 25.58 -3.37
C TYR A 268 14.20 25.93 -1.94
N LEU A 269 15.08 25.11 -1.38
CA LEU A 269 15.61 25.33 -0.03
C LEU A 269 16.51 26.56 0.03
N ASP A 270 17.28 26.83 -1.01
CA ASP A 270 18.14 28.03 -1.08
C ASP A 270 17.31 29.31 -1.22
N GLU A 271 16.25 29.31 -2.02
CA GLU A 271 15.28 30.43 -2.03
C GLU A 271 14.69 30.65 -0.65
N LEU A 272 14.31 29.57 0.05
CA LEU A 272 13.76 29.65 1.40
C LEU A 272 14.78 30.18 2.42
N LYS A 273 16.06 29.76 2.33
CA LYS A 273 17.14 30.29 3.18
C LYS A 273 17.31 31.80 3.02
N ASP A 274 17.22 32.31 1.80
CA ASP A 274 17.37 33.74 1.54
C ASP A 274 16.16 34.53 2.07
N LEU A 275 14.95 34.01 1.89
CA LEU A 275 13.74 34.62 2.44
C LEU A 275 13.70 34.62 3.98
N LEU A 276 14.35 33.67 4.64
CA LEU A 276 14.43 33.62 6.10
C LEU A 276 15.34 34.70 6.70
N LYS A 277 16.27 35.26 5.91
CA LYS A 277 17.10 36.39 6.32
C LYS A 277 16.34 37.72 6.27
N ASP A 278 15.33 37.82 5.41
CA ASP A 278 14.52 39.02 5.23
C ASP A 278 13.21 38.97 6.05
N LYS A 279 13.18 39.73 7.14
CA LYS A 279 12.00 39.83 8.03
C LYS A 279 10.75 40.38 7.32
N THR A 280 10.89 41.09 6.20
CA THR A 280 9.74 41.62 5.43
C THR A 280 9.01 40.54 4.62
N GLN A 281 9.65 39.40 4.37
CA GLN A 281 9.11 38.30 3.56
C GLN A 281 8.63 37.11 4.41
N GLN A 282 8.35 37.33 5.70
CA GLN A 282 7.97 36.28 6.65
C GLN A 282 6.74 35.45 6.19
N ASP A 283 5.76 36.09 5.55
CA ASP A 283 4.59 35.38 5.03
C ASP A 283 4.94 34.43 3.88
N ARG A 284 5.87 34.85 3.00
CA ARG A 284 6.32 34.01 1.88
C ARG A 284 7.14 32.83 2.39
N SER A 285 8.07 33.06 3.32
CA SER A 285 8.86 31.98 3.91
C SER A 285 7.98 30.99 4.68
N ARG A 286 6.95 31.47 5.41
CA ARG A 286 5.97 30.60 6.07
C ARG A 286 5.20 29.72 5.07
N ARG A 287 4.70 30.29 3.97
CA ARG A 287 4.01 29.51 2.93
C ARG A 287 4.92 28.43 2.33
N MET A 288 6.17 28.78 2.05
CA MET A 288 7.11 27.81 1.48
C MET A 288 7.44 26.66 2.43
N ARG A 289 7.52 26.92 3.74
CA ARG A 289 7.67 25.87 4.77
C ARG A 289 6.48 24.93 4.79
N VAL A 290 5.26 25.50 4.81
CA VAL A 290 4.01 24.72 4.79
C VAL A 290 3.94 23.84 3.55
N ASN A 291 4.31 24.36 2.38
CA ASN A 291 4.30 23.58 1.13
C ASN A 291 5.28 22.39 1.15
N LEU A 292 6.33 22.43 1.97
CA LEU A 292 7.30 21.34 2.10
C LEU A 292 6.85 20.29 3.13
N GLU A 293 6.14 20.72 4.18
CA GLU A 293 5.59 19.82 5.20
C GLU A 293 4.29 19.14 4.75
N PHE A 294 3.38 19.88 4.12
CA PHE A 294 2.03 19.42 3.81
C PHE A 294 1.94 18.12 2.98
N PRO A 295 2.81 17.88 1.98
CA PRO A 295 2.82 16.59 1.29
C PRO A 295 3.20 15.40 2.18
N THR A 296 3.97 15.65 3.25
CA THR A 296 4.31 14.63 4.24
C THR A 296 3.06 14.16 5.01
N ASP A 297 2.12 15.06 5.30
CA ASP A 297 0.83 14.73 5.91
C ASP A 297 -0.02 13.84 4.99
N ARG A 298 -0.03 14.18 3.70
CA ARG A 298 -0.76 13.40 2.68
C ARG A 298 -0.19 12.00 2.51
N LEU A 299 1.14 11.85 2.59
CA LEU A 299 1.79 10.54 2.57
C LEU A 299 1.31 9.65 3.71
N LEU A 300 1.16 10.18 4.92
CA LEU A 300 0.64 9.43 6.06
C LEU A 300 -0.81 8.98 5.88
N GLN A 301 -1.66 9.86 5.35
CA GLN A 301 -3.04 9.53 5.03
C GLN A 301 -3.11 8.41 3.99
N PHE A 302 -2.30 8.51 2.94
CA PHE A 302 -2.20 7.49 1.91
C PHE A 302 -1.74 6.13 2.48
N ILE A 303 -0.73 6.12 3.34
CA ILE A 303 -0.25 4.89 4.00
C ILE A 303 -1.37 4.23 4.81
N SER A 304 -2.17 5.02 5.53
CA SER A 304 -3.32 4.50 6.28
C SER A 304 -4.38 3.89 5.35
N GLN A 305 -4.67 4.55 4.23
CA GLN A 305 -5.60 4.06 3.21
C GLN A 305 -5.09 2.75 2.57
N TYR A 306 -3.82 2.71 2.19
CA TYR A 306 -3.16 1.52 1.66
C TYR A 306 -3.21 0.35 2.67
N ASN A 307 -2.87 0.60 3.93
CA ASN A 307 -2.96 -0.41 4.99
C ASN A 307 -4.38 -0.95 5.18
N THR A 308 -5.37 -0.05 5.12
CA THR A 308 -6.79 -0.44 5.21
C THR A 308 -7.16 -1.35 4.05
N PHE A 309 -6.74 -1.02 2.83
CA PHE A 309 -6.98 -1.85 1.66
C PHE A 309 -6.32 -3.23 1.77
N ILE A 310 -5.06 -3.31 2.20
CA ILE A 310 -4.39 -4.60 2.39
C ILE A 310 -5.13 -5.45 3.42
N ASN A 311 -5.50 -4.88 4.57
CA ASN A 311 -6.26 -5.61 5.59
C ASN A 311 -7.63 -6.08 5.08
N GLN A 312 -8.32 -5.24 4.30
CA GLN A 312 -9.58 -5.64 3.65
C GLN A 312 -9.33 -6.81 2.69
N GLY A 313 -8.30 -6.73 1.84
CA GLY A 313 -7.89 -7.81 0.93
C GLY A 313 -7.63 -9.12 1.67
N THR A 314 -6.88 -9.09 2.78
CA THR A 314 -6.66 -10.26 3.64
C THR A 314 -7.98 -10.89 4.08
N ASN A 315 -8.90 -10.09 4.62
CA ASN A 315 -10.20 -10.57 5.10
C ASN A 315 -11.05 -11.19 3.97
N PHE A 316 -11.00 -10.64 2.76
CA PHE A 316 -11.67 -11.22 1.59
C PHE A 316 -11.10 -12.59 1.23
N TYR A 317 -9.77 -12.73 1.17
CA TYR A 317 -9.15 -14.01 0.85
C TYR A 317 -9.34 -15.06 1.95
N GLU A 318 -9.35 -14.67 3.23
CA GLU A 318 -9.73 -15.56 4.33
C GLU A 318 -11.18 -16.04 4.20
N LYS A 319 -12.11 -15.13 3.84
CA LYS A 319 -13.50 -15.49 3.55
C LYS A 319 -13.60 -16.46 2.37
N PHE A 320 -12.83 -16.24 1.30
CA PHE A 320 -12.79 -17.17 0.16
C PHE A 320 -12.28 -18.55 0.59
N TYR A 321 -11.26 -18.61 1.45
CA TYR A 321 -10.77 -19.86 1.98
C TYR A 321 -11.86 -20.60 2.77
N ILE A 322 -12.55 -19.93 3.70
CA ILE A 322 -13.65 -20.53 4.49
C ILE A 322 -14.77 -21.06 3.59
N MET A 323 -15.16 -20.30 2.56
CA MET A 323 -16.14 -20.75 1.57
C MET A 323 -15.71 -22.06 0.93
N LEU A 324 -14.46 -22.16 0.46
CA LEU A 324 -13.93 -23.37 -0.17
C LEU A 324 -13.69 -24.53 0.81
N ASP A 325 -13.34 -24.24 2.06
CA ASP A 325 -13.07 -25.26 3.08
C ASP A 325 -14.34 -26.01 3.52
N SER A 326 -15.48 -25.30 3.55
CA SER A 326 -16.79 -25.83 3.97
C SER A 326 -17.30 -27.05 3.17
N TYR A 327 -16.69 -27.34 2.02
CA TYR A 327 -17.07 -28.44 1.13
C TYR A 327 -16.31 -29.75 1.42
N GLU A 328 -15.10 -29.69 1.97
CA GLU A 328 -14.33 -30.91 2.31
C GLU A 328 -14.90 -31.59 3.56
N GLU A 329 -15.48 -30.83 4.49
CA GLU A 329 -16.08 -31.35 5.72
C GLU A 329 -17.41 -32.10 5.52
N LYS A 330 -18.07 -31.97 4.36
CA LYS A 330 -19.37 -32.62 4.06
C LYS A 330 -19.27 -34.06 3.53
N GLY A 331 -18.08 -34.67 3.53
CA GLY A 331 -17.87 -36.12 3.67
C GLY A 331 -18.26 -37.09 2.53
N GLN A 332 -19.12 -36.74 1.57
CA GLN A 332 -19.60 -37.70 0.56
C GLN A 332 -18.92 -37.59 -0.82
N CYS A 333 -18.28 -36.46 -1.15
CA CYS A 333 -17.63 -36.24 -2.47
C CYS A 333 -16.16 -35.79 -2.41
N ALA A 334 -15.49 -35.82 -1.26
CA ALA A 334 -14.11 -35.35 -1.13
C ALA A 334 -13.10 -36.04 -2.08
N SER A 335 -13.38 -37.28 -2.49
CA SER A 335 -12.58 -38.04 -3.47
C SER A 335 -12.87 -37.68 -4.93
N LYS A 336 -13.95 -36.95 -5.22
CA LYS A 336 -14.42 -36.59 -6.57
C LYS A 336 -14.26 -35.11 -6.91
N THR A 337 -13.75 -34.31 -5.97
CA THR A 337 -13.52 -32.87 -6.18
C THR A 337 -12.50 -32.63 -7.30
N PRO A 338 -12.76 -31.71 -8.26
CA PRO A 338 -11.84 -31.41 -9.36
C PRO A 338 -10.46 -30.96 -8.87
N VAL A 339 -9.42 -31.28 -9.63
CA VAL A 339 -8.03 -30.89 -9.31
C VAL A 339 -7.89 -29.36 -9.32
N GLU A 340 -8.62 -28.70 -10.21
CA GLU A 340 -8.69 -27.25 -10.38
C GLU A 340 -9.25 -26.56 -9.12
N TYR A 341 -10.21 -27.18 -8.43
CA TYR A 341 -10.74 -26.68 -7.17
C TYR A 341 -9.69 -26.73 -6.05
N LYS A 342 -8.92 -27.83 -5.96
CA LYS A 342 -7.82 -27.96 -5.00
C LYS A 342 -6.72 -26.93 -5.25
N ARG A 343 -6.37 -26.71 -6.53
CA ARG A 343 -5.42 -25.67 -6.93
C ARG A 343 -5.89 -24.26 -6.59
N LEU A 344 -7.18 -23.97 -6.77
CA LEU A 344 -7.76 -22.68 -6.39
C LEU A 344 -7.66 -22.45 -4.87
N LYS A 345 -7.99 -23.46 -4.05
CA LYS A 345 -7.88 -23.39 -2.59
C LYS A 345 -6.42 -23.15 -2.15
N GLU A 346 -5.47 -23.90 -2.69
CA GLU A 346 -4.05 -23.72 -2.41
C GLU A 346 -3.56 -22.33 -2.85
N GLY A 347 -3.98 -21.87 -4.03
CA GLY A 347 -3.68 -20.52 -4.54
C GLY A 347 -4.21 -19.41 -3.64
N ILE A 348 -5.42 -19.57 -3.08
CA ILE A 348 -5.97 -18.63 -2.10
C ILE A 348 -5.13 -18.62 -0.82
N ASN A 349 -4.71 -19.78 -0.31
CA ASN A 349 -3.87 -19.85 0.89
C ASN A 349 -2.52 -19.15 0.70
N ILE A 350 -1.85 -19.39 -0.43
CA ILE A 350 -0.62 -18.68 -0.80
C ILE A 350 -0.89 -17.17 -0.93
N THR A 351 -2.06 -16.78 -1.41
CA THR A 351 -2.43 -15.37 -1.54
C THR A 351 -2.61 -14.71 -0.17
N ILE A 352 -3.25 -15.38 0.79
CA ILE A 352 -3.37 -14.90 2.17
C ILE A 352 -1.97 -14.63 2.76
N GLU A 353 -1.02 -15.55 2.55
CA GLU A 353 0.36 -15.37 3.00
C GLU A 353 1.01 -14.14 2.34
N LYS A 354 0.85 -13.95 1.02
CA LYS A 354 1.36 -12.78 0.30
C LYS A 354 0.75 -11.46 0.79
N PHE A 355 -0.55 -11.44 1.08
CA PHE A 355 -1.21 -10.27 1.66
C PHE A 355 -0.68 -9.95 3.06
N ASN A 356 -0.38 -10.96 3.86
CA ASN A 356 0.18 -10.78 5.20
C ASN A 356 1.69 -10.45 5.22
N THR A 357 2.43 -10.73 4.15
CA THR A 357 3.90 -10.55 4.10
C THR A 357 4.32 -9.56 3.02
N ALA A 358 4.20 -9.92 1.74
CA ALA A 358 4.73 -9.16 0.61
C ALA A 358 4.02 -7.81 0.41
N TYR A 359 2.70 -7.77 0.59
CA TYR A 359 1.89 -6.57 0.30
C TYR A 359 1.65 -5.69 1.51
N LYS A 360 1.61 -6.28 2.72
CA LYS A 360 1.51 -5.51 3.96
C LYS A 360 2.82 -4.75 4.18
N PRO A 361 2.78 -3.43 4.44
CA PRO A 361 3.94 -2.72 4.90
C PRO A 361 3.92 -2.80 6.43
N ILE A 362 4.16 -4.01 6.99
CA ILE A 362 4.27 -4.23 8.46
C ILE A 362 5.28 -3.24 9.06
N GLU A 363 6.24 -2.85 8.23
CA GLU A 363 7.34 -1.92 8.40
C GLU A 363 6.93 -0.46 8.65
N ILE A 364 5.73 -0.04 8.23
CA ILE A 364 5.28 1.35 8.20
C ILE A 364 4.06 1.53 9.12
N ASN A 365 4.21 1.20 10.40
CA ASN A 365 3.14 1.37 11.39
C ASN A 365 3.20 2.71 12.13
N GLY A 366 2.01 3.25 12.40
CA GLY A 366 1.72 4.68 12.52
C GLY A 366 2.49 5.49 13.56
N ASN A 367 2.90 4.94 14.71
CA ASN A 367 3.57 5.75 15.74
C ASN A 367 5.01 6.09 15.38
N LYS A 368 5.79 5.10 14.93
CA LYS A 368 7.19 5.32 14.54
C LYS A 368 7.31 6.19 13.28
N LEU A 369 6.39 6.02 12.33
CA LEU A 369 6.38 6.88 11.14
C LEU A 369 5.95 8.32 11.46
N LYS A 370 4.91 8.51 12.29
CA LYS A 370 4.49 9.86 12.72
C LYS A 370 5.60 10.56 13.51
N GLU A 371 6.24 9.86 14.44
CA GLU A 371 7.36 10.39 15.22
C GLU A 371 8.50 10.84 14.31
N VAL A 372 8.80 10.08 13.26
CA VAL A 372 9.91 10.37 12.35
C VAL A 372 9.57 11.48 11.34
N LEU A 373 8.35 11.48 10.80
CA LEU A 373 7.90 12.47 9.83
C LEU A 373 7.57 13.82 10.47
N TYR A 374 7.11 13.85 11.73
CA TYR A 374 6.79 15.10 12.43
C TYR A 374 7.80 15.51 13.49
N GLY A 375 8.57 14.59 14.06
CA GLY A 375 9.39 14.86 15.27
C GLY A 375 8.54 14.97 16.54
N LEU A 376 7.32 14.43 16.51
CA LEU A 376 6.44 14.38 17.68
C LEU A 376 6.76 13.13 18.49
N ASN A 377 7.52 13.28 19.58
CA ASN A 377 7.38 12.34 20.69
C ASN A 377 5.98 12.55 21.25
N GLU A 378 5.11 11.54 21.27
CA GLU A 378 3.85 11.57 22.03
C GLU A 378 4.07 11.68 23.57
N TYR A 379 5.30 11.95 24.00
CA TYR A 379 5.73 12.11 25.39
C TYR A 379 6.55 13.39 25.61
N ASN A 380 6.00 14.55 25.24
CA ASN A 380 6.46 15.86 25.75
C ASN A 380 5.28 16.68 26.25
#